data_AF-A0A8J8JI14-F1
#
_entry.id   AF-A0A8J8JI14-F1
#
_cell.length_a   1.000
_cell.length_b   1.000
_cell.length_c   1.000
_cell.angle_alpha   90.00
_cell.angle_beta   90.00
_cell.angle_gamma   90.00
#
_symmetry.space_group_name_H-M   'P 1'
#
loop_
_entity.id
_entity.type
_entity.pdbx_description
1 polymer ?
#
loop_
_entity_poly.entity_id
_entity_poly.type
_entity_poly.pdbx_seq_one_letter_code
_entity_poly.pdbx_strand_id
1 'polypeptide(L)' 'VITALADSSINLQLRAWAKTEDYWAVKGDLTKGIYELYTREGIEIPFPQLDVHLKNE' A
#
# COMPACT_ATOMS: atom_id res chain seq x y z
N VAL A 1 5.46 8.07 -6.61
CA VAL A 1 4.61 8.49 -7.76
C VAL A 1 3.33 7.66 -7.75
N ILE A 2 2.17 8.24 -8.10
CA ILE A 2 0.94 7.47 -8.29
C ILE A 2 1.06 6.70 -9.61
N THR A 3 0.88 5.38 -9.56
CA THR A 3 0.94 4.53 -10.76
C THR A 3 -0.44 4.18 -11.30
N ALA A 4 -1.45 4.12 -10.45
CA ALA A 4 -2.84 3.86 -10.85
C ALA A 4 -3.84 4.34 -9.78
N LEU A 5 -5.06 4.62 -10.24
CA LEU A 5 -6.27 4.71 -9.41
C LEU A 5 -7.08 3.45 -9.71
N ALA A 6 -6.98 2.44 -8.85
CA ALA A 6 -7.65 1.15 -9.02
C ALA A 6 -9.04 1.17 -8.37
N ASP A 7 -9.80 0.08 -8.54
CA ASP A 7 -11.20 0.00 -8.11
C ASP A 7 -11.41 0.19 -6.60
N SER A 8 -10.42 -0.20 -5.78
CA SER A 8 -10.46 -0.07 -4.31
C SER A 8 -9.15 0.44 -3.71
N SER A 9 -8.24 1.01 -4.51
CA SER A 9 -6.95 1.50 -4.02
C SER A 9 -6.33 2.61 -4.87
N ILE A 10 -5.46 3.41 -4.26
CA ILE A 10 -4.50 4.25 -4.99
C ILE A 10 -3.15 3.54 -4.94
N ASN A 11 -2.60 3.21 -6.11
CA ASN A 11 -1.34 2.50 -6.18
C ASN A 11 -0.19 3.51 -6.22
N LEU A 12 0.73 3.38 -5.25
CA LEU A 12 1.92 4.21 -5.13
C LEU A 12 3.17 3.37 -5.43
N GLN A 13 4.13 3.98 -6.13
CA GLN A 13 5.44 3.39 -6.35
C GLN A 13 6.54 4.23 -5.72
N LEU A 14 7.41 3.54 -4.98
CA LEU A 14 8.68 4.01 -4.46
C LEU A 14 9.81 3.29 -5.19
N ARG A 15 10.89 4.01 -5.51
CA ARG A 15 12.13 3.45 -6.06
C ARG A 15 13.30 3.92 -5.21
N ALA A 16 14.21 3.01 -4.90
CA ALA A 16 15.44 3.30 -4.18
C ALA A 16 16.59 2.53 -4.86
N TRP A 17 17.78 3.12 -4.83
CA TRP A 17 19.02 2.44 -5.20
C TRP A 17 19.62 1.79 -3.96
N ALA A 18 20.02 0.53 -4.09
CA ALA A 18 20.73 -0.20 -3.06
C ALA A 18 21.89 -0.97 -3.71
N LYS A 19 22.93 -1.27 -2.93
CA LYS A 19 23.93 -2.24 -3.38
C LYS A 19 23.26 -3.60 -3.56
N THR A 20 23.82 -4.42 -4.46
CA THR A 20 23.30 -5.77 -4.73
C THR A 20 23.25 -6.63 -3.46
N GLU A 21 24.27 -6.50 -2.59
CA GLU A 21 24.35 -7.22 -1.31
C GLU A 21 23.24 -6.84 -0.32
N ASP A 22 22.79 -5.58 -0.36
CA ASP A 22 21.83 -5.03 0.59
C ASP A 22 20.37 -5.09 0.10
N TYR A 23 20.13 -5.51 -1.14
CA TYR A 23 18.82 -5.38 -1.81
C TYR A 23 17.66 -5.94 -0.97
N TRP A 24 17.83 -7.15 -0.42
CA TRP A 24 16.78 -7.81 0.36
C TRP A 24 16.54 -7.13 1.71
N ALA A 25 17.61 -6.70 2.38
CA ALA A 25 17.52 -5.97 3.64
C ALA A 25 16.77 -4.64 3.42
N VAL A 26 17.20 -3.84 2.44
CA VAL A 26 16.56 -2.56 2.11
C VAL A 26 15.09 -2.74 1.73
N LYS A 27 14.76 -3.75 0.90
CA LYS A 27 13.37 -4.02 0.52
C LYS A 27 12.50 -4.39 1.73
N GLY A 28 13.01 -5.23 2.63
CA GLY A 28 12.32 -5.64 3.84
C GLY A 28 12.09 -4.47 4.80
N ASP A 29 13.15 -3.72 5.08
CA ASP A 29 13.13 -2.58 5.99
C ASP A 29 12.17 -1.49 5.50
N LEU A 30 12.21 -1.18 4.20
CA LEU A 30 11.26 -0.22 3.60
C LEU A 30 9.82 -0.70 3.73
N THR A 31 9.55 -1.98 3.44
CA THR A 31 8.19 -2.53 3.50
C THR A 31 7.64 -2.49 4.92
N LYS A 32 8.44 -2.93 5.90
CA LYS A 32 8.06 -2.92 7.32
C LYS A 32 7.88 -1.49 7.84
N GLY A 33 8.83 -0.61 7.56
CA GLY A 33 8.77 0.78 8.01
C GLY A 33 7.56 1.54 7.44
N ILE A 34 7.20 1.30 6.17
CA ILE A 34 5.99 1.87 5.57
C ILE A 34 4.74 1.38 6.28
N TYR A 35 4.63 0.07 6.56
CA TYR A 35 3.48 -0.50 7.25
C TYR A 35 3.33 0.04 8.68
N GLU A 36 4.43 0.09 9.45
CA GLU A 36 4.44 0.63 10.81
C GLU A 36 4.09 2.13 10.82
N LEU A 37 4.62 2.90 9.87
CA LEU A 37 4.30 4.31 9.73
C LEU A 37 2.82 4.53 9.39
N TYR A 38 2.29 3.80 8.41
CA TYR A 38 0.87 3.91 8.03
C TYR A 38 -0.04 3.59 9.21
N THR A 39 0.27 2.52 9.95
CA THR A 39 -0.47 2.15 11.16
C THR A 39 -0.43 3.26 12.20
N ARG A 40 0.74 3.89 12.42
CA ARG A 40 0.89 4.98 13.38
C ARG A 40 0.15 6.26 12.98
N GLU A 41 0.16 6.60 11.70
CA GLU A 41 -0.50 7.81 11.17
C GLU A 41 -2.00 7.59 10.89
N GLY A 42 -2.54 6.39 11.17
CA GLY A 42 -3.95 6.07 10.93
C GLY A 42 -4.33 5.90 9.45
N ILE A 43 -3.35 5.58 8.60
CA ILE A 43 -3.56 5.26 7.19
C ILE A 43 -3.91 3.78 7.07
N GLU A 44 -5.15 3.49 6.69
CA GLU A 44 -5.62 2.12 6.48
C GLU A 44 -5.27 1.61 5.07
N ILE A 45 -4.87 0.34 4.97
CA ILE A 45 -4.69 -0.35 3.69
C ILE A 45 -6.06 -0.94 3.30
N PRO A 46 -6.68 -0.49 2.21
CA PRO A 46 -8.04 -0.87 1.88
C PRO A 46 -8.13 -2.34 1.48
N PHE A 47 -9.12 -3.05 2.01
CA PHE A 47 -9.60 -4.30 1.44
C PHE A 47 -10.46 -4.01 0.19
N PRO A 48 -10.67 -5.00 -0.71
CA PRO A 48 -11.62 -4.86 -1.81
C PRO A 48 -13.00 -4.43 -1.30
N GLN A 49 -13.44 -3.24 -1.70
CA GLN A 49 -14.73 -2.68 -1.31
C GLN A 49 -15.83 -3.13 -2.28
N LEU A 50 -17.00 -3.48 -1.75
CA LEU A 50 -18.19 -3.83 -2.53
C LEU A 50 -19.41 -3.13 -1.96
N ASP A 51 -19.97 -2.18 -2.72
CA ASP A 51 -21.21 -1.50 -2.35
C ASP A 51 -22.44 -2.33 -2.78
N VAL A 52 -23.26 -2.72 -1.81
CA VAL A 52 -24.50 -3.49 -2.04
C VAL A 52 -25.72 -2.61 -1.79
N HIS A 53 -26.55 -2.44 -2.82
CA HIS A 53 -27.82 -1.73 -2.71
C HIS A 53 -28.97 -2.72 -2.64
N LEU A 54 -29.59 -2.85 -1.47
CA LEU A 54 -30.76 -3.71 -1.28
C LEU A 54 -32.03 -2.89 -1.57
N LYS A 55 -32.84 -3.35 -2.52
CA LYS A 55 -34.20 -2.85 -2.71
C LYS A 55 -35.15 -3.75 -1.95
N ASN A 56 -35.81 -3.21 -0.92
CA ASN A 56 -36.93 -3.87 -0.27
C ASN A 56 -38.21 -3.58 -1.08
N GLU A 57 -39.06 -4.60 -1.23
CA GLU A 57 -40.40 -4.47 -1.80
C GLU A 57 -41.34 -3.67 -0.88
#